data_AF-A0A661SD50-F1
#
_entry.id   AF-A0A661SD50-F1
#
_cell.length_a   1.000
_cell.length_b   1.000
_cell.length_c   1.000
_cell.angle_alpha   90.00
_cell.angle_beta   90.00
_cell.angle_gamma   90.00
#
_symmetry.space_group_name_H-M   'P 1'
#
loop_
_entity.id
_entity.type
_entity.pdbx_description
1 polymer ?
#
loop_
_entity_poly.entity_id
_entity_poly.type
_entity_poly.pdbx_seq_one_letter_code
_entity_poly.pdbx_strand_id
1 'polypeptide(L)'
;MKFSAVVKKILSSSSSPMTPQEIRDQVKMKHPDFYGTPSHHRNVEKGHYKDLDHALLAQIYSITGTSNIFQCDKSTKPMKISLSKLEKPLRRPMMNSERPSIHRASPIRGVNYDAKIKEILSNAEKYHDAYYKAETFRGPSLYFHQRALATRHAPVSLTHLEYIYATLASWGMHRMGRGGSKMQSFEIFSHSIQALKERIAEAQTFDFHEMTYTKWAILKEIFCSIRVMASGTSLVGNSKAMHHMLPNVIPPIDREYTLRFLRGNTNIRNDLETEWLLMKEIISQFFIPVASDAAFYSKAEQWIKRSRDYPWDTSVLKVVDNLVIGSKK
;
A
#
# COMPACT_ATOMS: atom_id res chain seq x y z
N MET A 1 -19.81 17.80 0.44
CA MET A 1 -19.42 17.47 -0.96
C MET A 1 -17.93 17.14 -0.99
N LYS A 2 -17.44 16.15 -1.75
CA LYS A 2 -16.00 15.86 -1.85
C LYS A 2 -15.33 16.83 -2.83
N PHE A 3 -14.05 17.18 -2.61
CA PHE A 3 -13.31 18.09 -3.50
C PHE A 3 -13.23 17.57 -4.96
N SER A 4 -13.14 16.25 -5.18
CA SER A 4 -13.20 15.65 -6.53
C SER A 4 -14.50 15.96 -7.25
N ALA A 5 -15.63 15.98 -6.55
CA ALA A 5 -16.92 16.30 -7.13
C ALA A 5 -17.00 17.78 -7.52
N VAL A 6 -16.35 18.67 -6.76
CA VAL A 6 -16.25 20.11 -7.09
C VAL A 6 -15.45 20.30 -8.37
N VAL A 7 -14.26 19.69 -8.47
CA VAL A 7 -13.42 19.77 -9.68
C VAL A 7 -14.14 19.15 -10.88
N LYS A 8 -14.84 18.03 -10.70
CA LYS A 8 -15.69 17.42 -11.75
C LYS A 8 -16.78 18.39 -12.21
N LYS A 9 -17.47 19.05 -11.28
CA LYS A 9 -18.53 20.03 -11.59
C LYS A 9 -17.97 21.20 -12.40
N ILE A 10 -16.85 21.78 -11.97
CA ILE A 10 -16.18 22.88 -12.69
C ILE A 10 -15.84 22.47 -14.12
N LEU A 11 -15.21 21.31 -14.31
CA LEU A 11 -14.84 20.82 -15.63
C LEU A 11 -16.04 20.43 -16.49
N SER A 12 -17.14 19.94 -15.89
CA SER A 12 -18.38 19.63 -16.62
C SER A 12 -19.12 20.88 -17.11
N SER A 13 -18.90 22.03 -16.46
CA SER A 13 -19.47 23.31 -16.85
C SER A 13 -18.58 24.10 -17.83
N SER A 14 -17.39 23.59 -18.16
CA SER A 14 -16.47 24.17 -19.14
C SER A 14 -16.56 23.43 -20.48
N SER A 15 -16.62 24.17 -21.58
CA SER A 15 -16.57 23.60 -22.94
C SER A 15 -15.15 23.22 -23.38
N SER A 16 -14.12 23.70 -22.66
CA SER A 16 -12.71 23.47 -22.97
C SER A 16 -11.93 22.93 -21.77
N PRO A 17 -10.84 22.16 -21.99
CA PRO A 17 -9.94 21.73 -20.94
C PRO A 17 -9.32 22.91 -20.20
N MET A 18 -9.23 22.82 -18.87
CA MET A 18 -8.74 23.89 -18.01
C MET A 18 -7.38 23.55 -17.39
N THR A 19 -6.57 24.56 -17.15
CA THR A 19 -5.31 24.46 -16.40
C THR A 19 -5.59 24.37 -14.89
N PRO A 20 -4.65 23.82 -14.09
CA PRO A 20 -4.74 23.84 -12.63
C PRO A 20 -4.98 25.23 -12.03
N GLN A 21 -4.39 26.27 -12.64
CA GLN A 21 -4.57 27.66 -12.23
C GLN A 21 -6.00 28.14 -12.48
N GLU A 22 -6.55 27.88 -13.66
CA GLU A 22 -7.95 28.22 -13.97
C GLU A 22 -8.93 27.45 -13.08
N ILE A 23 -8.66 26.18 -12.78
CA ILE A 23 -9.47 25.39 -11.85
C ILE A 23 -9.40 25.99 -10.44
N ARG A 24 -8.21 26.35 -9.96
CA ARG A 24 -8.02 27.03 -8.66
C ARG A 24 -8.86 28.30 -8.59
N ASP A 25 -8.82 29.12 -9.63
CA ASP A 25 -9.52 30.41 -9.66
C ASP A 25 -11.05 30.18 -9.67
N GLN A 26 -11.55 29.18 -10.39
CA GLN A 26 -12.96 28.77 -10.33
C GLN A 26 -13.38 28.22 -8.95
N VAL A 27 -12.51 27.46 -8.27
CA VAL A 27 -12.77 27.00 -6.90
C VAL A 27 -12.90 28.20 -5.96
N LYS A 28 -11.96 29.15 -6.01
CA LYS A 28 -12.00 30.37 -5.18
C LYS A 28 -13.27 31.18 -5.40
N MET A 29 -13.73 31.29 -6.65
CA MET A 29 -14.93 32.06 -6.99
C MET A 29 -16.24 31.36 -6.63
N LYS A 30 -16.37 30.07 -6.95
CA LYS A 30 -17.67 29.36 -6.92
C LYS A 30 -17.82 28.41 -5.73
N HIS A 31 -16.72 28.09 -5.05
CA HIS A 31 -16.67 27.10 -3.98
C HIS A 31 -15.69 27.52 -2.87
N PRO A 32 -15.89 28.70 -2.23
CA PRO A 32 -14.95 29.26 -1.26
C PRO A 32 -14.70 28.34 -0.05
N ASP A 33 -15.66 27.47 0.31
CA ASP A 33 -15.52 26.49 1.40
C ASP A 33 -14.36 25.50 1.19
N PHE A 34 -13.89 25.34 -0.05
CA PHE A 34 -12.75 24.48 -0.40
C PHE A 34 -11.43 25.26 -0.53
N TYR A 35 -11.45 26.58 -0.30
CA TYR A 35 -10.26 27.42 -0.22
C TYR A 35 -9.98 27.78 1.25
N GLY A 36 -8.72 27.80 1.66
CA GLY A 36 -8.39 28.07 3.08
C GLY A 36 -8.93 27.03 4.07
N THR A 37 -9.04 25.75 3.70
CA THR A 37 -9.47 24.72 4.66
C THR A 37 -8.50 24.60 5.85
N PRO A 38 -8.90 24.01 6.99
CA PRO A 38 -7.97 23.74 8.09
C PRO A 38 -6.75 22.91 7.67
N SER A 39 -6.89 22.08 6.63
CA SER A 39 -5.77 21.35 6.03
C SER A 39 -4.81 22.27 5.28
N HIS A 40 -5.30 23.26 4.55
CA HIS A 40 -4.46 24.23 3.84
C HIS A 40 -3.64 25.05 4.83
N HIS A 41 -4.29 25.61 5.86
CA HIS A 41 -3.64 26.38 6.91
C HIS A 41 -2.53 25.57 7.61
N ARG A 42 -2.83 24.35 8.08
CA ARG A 42 -1.83 23.48 8.72
C ARG A 42 -0.63 23.17 7.83
N ASN A 43 -0.83 23.00 6.52
CA ASN A 43 0.28 22.69 5.60
C ASN A 43 1.14 23.92 5.28
N VAL A 44 0.55 25.12 5.26
CA VAL A 44 1.29 26.38 5.13
C VAL A 44 2.07 26.67 6.41
N GLU A 45 1.46 26.52 7.59
CA GLU A 45 2.12 26.70 8.89
C GLU A 45 3.32 25.76 9.08
N LYS A 46 3.23 24.54 8.54
CA LYS A 46 4.32 23.56 8.54
C LYS A 46 5.40 23.82 7.47
N GLY A 47 5.25 24.87 6.67
CA GLY A 47 6.19 25.22 5.60
C GLY A 47 6.17 24.28 4.38
N HIS A 48 5.13 23.45 4.22
CA HIS A 48 5.00 22.57 3.06
C HIS A 48 4.58 23.32 1.79
N TYR A 49 3.84 24.43 1.96
CA TYR A 49 3.42 25.30 0.87
C TYR A 49 3.68 26.76 1.22
N LYS A 50 4.00 27.55 0.20
CA LYS A 50 4.29 28.99 0.35
C LYS A 50 3.09 29.78 0.87
N ASP A 51 1.90 29.44 0.37
CA ASP A 51 0.64 30.13 0.64
C ASP A 51 -0.54 29.18 0.38
N LEU A 52 -1.76 29.66 0.66
CA LEU A 52 -2.99 28.90 0.48
C LEU A 52 -3.28 28.57 -1.00
N ASP A 53 -2.81 29.40 -1.93
CA ASP A 53 -2.96 29.16 -3.37
C ASP A 53 -2.08 27.99 -3.83
N HIS A 54 -0.85 27.89 -3.32
CA HIS A 54 0.03 26.75 -3.55
C HIS A 54 -0.54 25.47 -2.93
N ALA A 55 -1.11 25.54 -1.72
CA ALA A 55 -1.77 24.40 -1.09
C ALA A 55 -2.97 23.87 -1.92
N LEU A 56 -3.82 24.78 -2.42
CA LEU A 56 -4.95 24.42 -3.27
C LEU A 56 -4.49 23.86 -4.63
N LEU A 57 -3.47 24.46 -5.25
CA LEU A 57 -2.89 23.93 -6.48
C LEU A 57 -2.35 22.51 -6.29
N ALA A 58 -1.62 22.26 -5.20
CA ALA A 58 -1.10 20.93 -4.89
C ALA A 58 -2.25 19.91 -4.73
N GLN A 59 -3.35 20.31 -4.10
CA GLN A 59 -4.56 19.49 -3.98
C GLN A 59 -5.19 19.18 -5.35
N ILE A 60 -5.26 20.17 -6.26
CA ILE A 60 -5.75 19.99 -7.63
C ILE A 60 -4.83 19.02 -8.40
N TYR A 61 -3.52 19.25 -8.41
CA TYR A 61 -2.57 18.36 -9.06
C TYR A 61 -2.65 16.93 -8.52
N SER A 62 -2.81 16.78 -7.21
CA SER A 62 -2.97 15.48 -6.58
C SER A 62 -4.23 14.79 -7.09
N ILE A 63 -5.39 15.44 -7.02
CA ILE A 63 -6.67 14.80 -7.33
C ILE A 63 -6.83 14.49 -8.82
N THR A 64 -6.33 15.37 -9.70
CA THR A 64 -6.41 15.15 -11.15
C THR A 64 -5.37 14.17 -11.64
N GLY A 65 -4.24 14.03 -10.92
CA GLY A 65 -3.20 13.04 -11.23
C GLY A 65 -3.48 11.63 -10.74
N THR A 66 -4.37 11.44 -9.76
CA THR A 66 -4.65 10.13 -9.15
C THR A 66 -6.01 9.53 -9.52
N SER A 67 -6.95 10.34 -9.99
CA SER A 67 -8.31 9.88 -10.31
C SER A 67 -8.46 9.56 -11.80
N ASN A 68 -8.99 8.38 -12.11
CA ASN A 68 -9.30 7.93 -13.47
C ASN A 68 -10.41 8.77 -14.16
N ILE A 69 -11.10 9.63 -13.40
CA ILE A 69 -12.15 10.54 -13.89
C ILE A 69 -11.55 11.71 -14.69
N PHE A 70 -10.27 12.06 -14.46
CA PHE A 70 -9.64 13.21 -15.08
C PHE A 70 -8.60 12.78 -16.10
N GLN A 71 -8.65 13.39 -17.28
CA GLN A 71 -7.64 13.25 -18.31
C GLN A 71 -6.72 14.48 -18.27
N CYS A 72 -5.42 14.21 -18.15
CA CYS A 72 -4.40 15.23 -17.99
C CYS A 72 -3.50 15.30 -19.23
N ASP A 73 -3.70 16.31 -20.06
CA ASP A 73 -2.83 16.61 -21.20
C ASP A 73 -1.58 17.38 -20.74
N LYS A 74 -0.45 16.68 -20.75
CA LYS A 74 0.86 17.19 -20.32
C LYS A 74 1.70 17.74 -21.48
N SER A 75 1.17 17.79 -22.70
CA SER A 75 1.87 18.34 -23.87
C SER A 75 2.07 19.85 -23.77
N THR A 76 1.26 20.53 -22.96
CA THR A 76 1.32 21.97 -22.69
C THR A 76 1.73 22.24 -21.24
N LYS A 77 2.35 23.40 -20.99
CA LYS A 77 2.67 23.89 -19.64
C LYS A 77 2.00 25.25 -19.42
N PRO A 78 1.13 25.41 -18.41
CA PRO A 78 0.62 24.36 -17.51
C PRO A 78 -0.19 23.28 -18.25
N MET A 79 -0.19 22.06 -17.71
CA MET A 79 -0.98 20.95 -18.27
C MET A 79 -2.48 21.29 -18.30
N LYS A 80 -3.21 20.74 -19.27
CA LYS A 80 -4.66 20.91 -19.38
C LYS A 80 -5.41 19.68 -18.85
N ILE A 81 -6.53 19.90 -18.18
CA ILE A 81 -7.31 18.87 -17.50
C ILE A 81 -8.73 18.86 -18.09
N SER A 82 -9.22 17.67 -18.41
CA SER A 82 -10.60 17.43 -18.87
C SER A 82 -11.19 16.19 -18.20
N LEU A 83 -12.47 15.90 -18.44
CA LEU A 83 -13.11 14.67 -17.96
C LEU A 83 -12.81 13.50 -18.91
N SER A 84 -12.52 12.33 -18.34
CA SER A 84 -12.30 11.09 -19.09
C SER A 84 -13.57 10.67 -19.82
N LYS A 85 -13.47 10.31 -21.11
CA LYS A 85 -14.61 9.87 -21.96
C LYS A 85 -15.24 8.52 -21.58
N LEU A 86 -14.96 7.98 -20.40
CA LEU A 86 -15.53 6.71 -19.91
C LEU A 86 -16.95 6.94 -19.37
N GLU A 87 -17.85 7.24 -20.30
CA GLU A 87 -19.30 7.03 -20.20
C GLU A 87 -19.92 7.36 -21.58
N LYS A 88 -19.99 6.37 -22.47
CA LYS A 88 -21.09 6.23 -23.44
C LYS A 88 -21.11 4.83 -24.07
N PRO A 89 -22.31 4.26 -24.35
CA PRO A 89 -22.49 2.87 -24.78
C PRO A 89 -22.12 2.64 -26.25
N LEU A 90 -21.80 1.39 -26.55
CA LEU A 90 -21.48 0.79 -27.85
C LEU A 90 -22.21 1.42 -29.07
N ARG A 91 -21.44 2.00 -29.99
CA ARG A 91 -21.66 1.91 -31.45
C ARG A 91 -20.32 1.95 -32.21
N ARG A 92 -20.03 0.87 -32.95
CA ARG A 92 -19.12 0.87 -34.13
C ARG A 92 -19.83 1.61 -35.28
N PRO A 93 -19.15 2.29 -36.22
CA PRO A 93 -18.26 1.59 -37.17
C PRO A 93 -17.04 2.35 -37.77
N MET A 94 -16.17 1.51 -38.34
CA MET A 94 -15.32 1.65 -39.55
C MET A 94 -14.04 2.52 -39.61
N MET A 95 -13.05 1.89 -40.25
CA MET A 95 -11.72 2.35 -40.66
C MET A 95 -11.76 3.65 -41.48
N ASN A 96 -10.76 4.52 -41.27
CA ASN A 96 -9.79 4.80 -42.32
C ASN A 96 -8.49 5.41 -41.78
N SER A 97 -7.47 5.15 -42.58
CA SER A 97 -6.06 5.52 -42.53
C SER A 97 -5.75 6.96 -42.13
N GLU A 98 -4.73 7.13 -41.29
CA GLU A 98 -3.50 7.90 -41.57
C GLU A 98 -2.58 7.86 -40.35
N ARG A 99 -1.32 7.44 -40.55
CA ARG A 99 -0.26 7.54 -39.52
C ARG A 99 0.24 8.98 -39.48
N PRO A 100 0.50 9.52 -38.28
CA PRO A 100 1.80 10.13 -38.10
C PRO A 100 2.48 9.81 -36.76
N SER A 101 3.80 9.68 -36.87
CA SER A 101 4.84 9.95 -35.87
C SER A 101 4.75 9.27 -34.50
N ILE A 102 5.56 8.22 -34.35
CA ILE A 102 5.93 7.60 -33.07
C ILE A 102 6.83 8.59 -32.32
N HIS A 103 6.24 9.53 -31.60
CA HIS A 103 6.89 10.08 -30.42
C HIS A 103 6.57 9.15 -29.25
N ARG A 104 7.56 8.32 -28.88
CA ARG A 104 7.54 7.51 -27.66
C ARG A 104 7.34 8.44 -26.46
N ALA A 105 6.09 8.62 -26.06
CA ALA A 105 5.77 9.03 -24.71
C ALA A 105 6.36 7.97 -23.79
N SER A 106 7.44 8.33 -23.08
CA SER A 106 7.98 7.48 -22.04
C SER A 106 6.87 7.21 -21.02
N PRO A 107 6.53 5.95 -20.74
CA PRO A 107 5.50 5.66 -19.76
C PRO A 107 5.99 6.17 -18.41
N ILE A 108 5.10 6.81 -17.66
CA ILE A 108 5.26 6.95 -16.21
C ILE A 108 5.52 5.52 -15.72
N ARG A 109 6.77 5.19 -15.38
CA ARG A 109 7.18 3.80 -15.09
C ARG A 109 6.36 3.28 -13.92
N GLY A 110 5.30 2.55 -14.22
CA GLY A 110 4.69 1.63 -13.27
C GLY A 110 5.73 0.61 -12.82
N VAL A 111 5.56 0.06 -11.63
CA VAL A 111 6.39 -1.05 -11.15
C VAL A 111 6.22 -2.21 -12.13
N ASN A 112 7.33 -2.70 -12.68
CA ASN A 112 7.29 -3.90 -13.52
C ASN A 112 7.29 -5.14 -12.61
N TYR A 113 6.12 -5.51 -12.13
CA TYR A 113 5.96 -6.66 -11.24
C TYR A 113 6.35 -7.97 -11.93
N ASP A 114 6.09 -8.14 -13.23
CA ASP A 114 6.47 -9.36 -13.97
C ASP A 114 7.97 -9.61 -13.92
N ALA A 115 8.79 -8.56 -14.09
CA ALA A 115 10.24 -8.67 -13.98
C ALA A 115 10.65 -9.07 -12.56
N LYS A 116 9.98 -8.53 -11.53
CA LYS A 116 10.24 -8.84 -10.11
C LYS A 116 9.81 -10.24 -9.71
N ILE A 117 8.68 -10.71 -10.23
CA ILE A 117 8.21 -12.10 -10.06
C ILE A 117 9.23 -13.05 -10.68
N LYS A 118 9.64 -12.83 -11.93
CA LYS A 118 10.66 -13.65 -12.60
C LYS A 118 11.99 -13.67 -11.84
N GLU A 119 12.42 -12.52 -11.33
CA GLU A 119 13.64 -12.39 -10.53
C GLU A 119 13.59 -13.29 -9.28
N ILE A 120 12.49 -13.25 -8.53
CA ILE A 120 12.31 -14.06 -7.32
C ILE A 120 12.21 -15.55 -7.66
N LEU A 121 11.38 -15.94 -8.63
CA LEU A 121 11.18 -17.33 -8.99
C LEU A 121 12.47 -17.99 -9.50
N SER A 122 13.23 -17.30 -10.36
CA SER A 122 14.49 -17.83 -10.92
C SER A 122 15.63 -17.95 -9.91
N ASN A 123 15.55 -17.23 -8.78
CA ASN A 123 16.59 -17.21 -7.75
C ASN A 123 16.11 -17.74 -6.39
N ALA A 124 14.96 -18.42 -6.33
CA ALA A 124 14.30 -18.74 -5.07
C ALA A 124 15.21 -19.49 -4.09
N GLU A 125 15.92 -20.52 -4.52
CA GLU A 125 16.86 -21.27 -3.67
C GLU A 125 18.05 -20.42 -3.22
N LYS A 126 18.67 -19.70 -4.16
CA LYS A 126 19.81 -18.83 -3.87
C LYS A 126 19.45 -17.77 -2.83
N TYR A 127 18.29 -17.12 -2.98
CA TYR A 127 17.83 -16.08 -2.05
C TYR A 127 17.38 -16.66 -0.70
N HIS A 128 16.79 -17.85 -0.69
CA HIS A 128 16.46 -18.57 0.54
C HIS A 128 17.72 -18.90 1.35
N ASP A 129 18.72 -19.46 0.69
CA ASP A 129 20.03 -19.76 1.29
C ASP A 129 20.70 -18.49 1.82
N ALA A 130 20.70 -17.40 1.03
CA ALA A 130 21.29 -16.13 1.43
C ALA A 130 20.59 -15.54 2.67
N TYR A 131 19.25 -15.64 2.74
CA TYR A 131 18.49 -15.19 3.89
C TYR A 131 18.91 -15.92 5.18
N TYR A 132 19.00 -17.26 5.14
CA TYR A 132 19.35 -18.05 6.32
C TYR A 132 20.83 -17.99 6.69
N LYS A 133 21.75 -17.88 5.72
CA LYS A 133 23.19 -17.70 5.97
C LYS A 133 23.52 -16.35 6.61
N ALA A 134 22.73 -15.31 6.33
CA ALA A 134 23.00 -13.97 6.85
C ALA A 134 22.77 -13.84 8.37
N GLU A 135 22.05 -14.79 9.00
CA GLU A 135 21.72 -14.87 10.43
C GLU A 135 21.23 -13.55 11.07
N THR A 136 20.76 -12.61 10.26
CA THR A 136 20.55 -11.21 10.67
C THR A 136 19.34 -11.07 11.59
N PHE A 137 18.37 -11.98 11.45
CA PHE A 137 17.10 -11.93 12.15
C PHE A 137 17.02 -13.16 13.07
N ARG A 138 17.55 -13.04 14.28
CA ARG A 138 17.39 -14.04 15.36
C ARG A 138 17.01 -13.34 16.67
N GLY A 139 17.04 -14.08 17.78
CA GLY A 139 16.76 -13.54 19.10
C GLY A 139 15.28 -13.15 19.30
N PRO A 140 14.99 -12.03 19.99
CA PRO A 140 13.62 -11.66 20.36
C PRO A 140 12.65 -11.57 19.17
N SER A 141 13.14 -11.11 18.01
CA SER A 141 12.34 -10.94 16.80
C SER A 141 11.75 -12.25 16.30
N LEU A 142 12.52 -13.35 16.35
CA LEU A 142 12.04 -14.67 15.95
C LEU A 142 11.12 -15.26 17.02
N TYR A 143 11.51 -15.13 18.29
CA TYR A 143 10.73 -15.66 19.41
C TYR A 143 9.31 -15.07 19.42
N PHE A 144 9.18 -13.74 19.42
CA PHE A 144 7.87 -13.11 19.47
C PHE A 144 7.03 -13.35 18.22
N HIS A 145 7.67 -13.41 17.03
CA HIS A 145 6.99 -13.78 15.79
C HIS A 145 6.30 -15.16 15.91
N GLN A 146 7.03 -16.17 16.38
CA GLN A 146 6.48 -17.52 16.57
C GLN A 146 5.37 -17.55 17.63
N ARG A 147 5.55 -16.84 18.75
CA ARG A 147 4.54 -16.76 19.81
C ARG A 147 3.25 -16.04 19.36
N ALA A 148 3.39 -14.97 18.59
CA ALA A 148 2.25 -14.26 18.00
C ALA A 148 1.47 -15.19 17.06
N LEU A 149 2.16 -15.91 16.17
CA LEU A 149 1.49 -16.87 15.27
C LEU A 149 0.86 -18.05 16.01
N ALA A 150 1.49 -18.58 17.06
CA ALA A 150 0.97 -19.71 17.83
C ALA A 150 -0.33 -19.37 18.59
N THR A 151 -0.51 -18.10 18.97
CA THR A 151 -1.66 -17.63 19.76
C THR A 151 -2.82 -17.09 18.90
N ARG A 152 -2.67 -17.08 17.57
CA ARG A 152 -3.62 -16.45 16.63
C ARG A 152 -5.03 -17.04 16.63
N HIS A 153 -5.19 -18.30 17.05
CA HIS A 153 -6.48 -19.00 17.03
C HIS A 153 -7.48 -18.47 18.07
N ALA A 154 -7.00 -17.74 19.07
CA ALA A 154 -7.82 -16.91 19.94
C ALA A 154 -7.61 -15.44 19.53
N PRO A 155 -8.18 -15.01 18.37
CA PRO A 155 -7.96 -13.68 17.85
C PRO A 155 -8.37 -12.66 18.91
N VAL A 156 -7.59 -11.59 19.03
CA VAL A 156 -7.77 -10.49 19.99
C VAL A 156 -7.64 -10.84 21.48
N SER A 157 -7.27 -12.07 21.85
CA SER A 157 -6.92 -12.39 23.24
C SER A 157 -5.77 -11.50 23.72
N LEU A 158 -5.76 -11.15 25.01
CA LEU A 158 -4.73 -10.28 25.60
C LEU A 158 -3.32 -10.78 25.25
N THR A 159 -3.08 -12.07 25.47
CA THR A 159 -1.79 -12.72 25.18
C THR A 159 -1.41 -12.64 23.70
N HIS A 160 -2.35 -12.84 22.77
CA HIS A 160 -2.06 -12.72 21.34
C HIS A 160 -1.68 -11.27 20.99
N LEU A 161 -2.42 -10.30 21.51
CA LEU A 161 -2.16 -8.88 21.28
C LEU A 161 -0.82 -8.44 21.88
N GLU A 162 -0.47 -8.90 23.07
CA GLU A 162 0.84 -8.66 23.70
C GLU A 162 1.98 -9.19 22.84
N TYR A 163 1.86 -10.42 22.32
CA TYR A 163 2.89 -10.97 21.43
C TYR A 163 2.99 -10.23 20.10
N ILE A 164 1.88 -9.79 19.50
CA ILE A 164 1.94 -8.94 18.31
C ILE A 164 2.66 -7.63 18.64
N TYR A 165 2.28 -6.96 19.73
CA TYR A 165 2.86 -5.69 20.14
C TYR A 165 4.37 -5.81 20.40
N ALA A 166 4.79 -6.85 21.12
CA ALA A 166 6.20 -7.17 21.35
C ALA A 166 6.96 -7.49 20.05
N THR A 167 6.33 -8.23 19.12
CA THR A 167 6.92 -8.53 17.82
C THR A 167 7.18 -7.24 17.05
N LEU A 168 6.19 -6.36 16.95
CA LEU A 168 6.33 -5.09 16.24
C LEU A 168 7.44 -4.21 16.84
N ALA A 169 7.53 -4.13 18.17
CA ALA A 169 8.61 -3.43 18.85
C ALA A 169 9.98 -4.04 18.50
N SER A 170 10.12 -5.36 18.59
CA SER A 170 11.37 -6.08 18.25
C SER A 170 11.76 -5.95 16.77
N TRP A 171 10.78 -5.75 15.88
CA TRP A 171 10.99 -5.49 14.45
C TRP A 171 11.23 -4.00 14.14
N GLY A 172 11.49 -3.18 15.16
CA GLY A 172 11.89 -1.79 15.04
C GLY A 172 10.74 -0.82 14.74
N MET A 173 9.48 -1.19 15.04
CA MET A 173 8.34 -0.28 14.89
C MET A 173 8.28 0.78 15.99
N HIS A 174 9.01 0.59 17.09
CA HIS A 174 9.22 1.62 18.11
C HIS A 174 10.72 1.91 18.26
N ARG A 175 11.14 3.15 17.96
CA ARG A 175 12.51 3.61 18.19
C ARG A 175 12.53 4.64 19.31
N MET A 176 13.45 4.51 20.26
CA MET A 176 13.63 5.52 21.33
C MET A 176 14.25 6.81 20.75
N GLY A 177 13.96 7.96 21.36
CA GLY A 177 14.44 9.27 20.91
C GLY A 177 13.47 10.07 20.05
N ARG A 178 13.95 11.19 19.49
CA ARG A 178 13.12 12.21 18.80
C ARG A 178 12.67 11.82 17.39
N GLY A 179 13.27 10.80 16.77
CA GLY A 179 12.99 10.41 15.38
C GLY A 179 12.70 8.92 15.22
N GLY A 180 12.23 8.55 14.02
CA GLY A 180 11.93 7.17 13.66
C GLY A 180 10.48 6.75 13.92
N SER A 181 10.21 5.46 13.70
CA SER A 181 8.89 4.87 13.90
C SER A 181 8.48 4.91 15.38
N LYS A 182 7.22 5.23 15.63
CA LYS A 182 6.62 5.24 16.96
C LYS A 182 5.31 4.47 16.92
N MET A 183 5.18 3.47 17.77
CA MET A 183 3.92 2.76 17.99
C MET A 183 3.01 3.58 18.91
N GLN A 184 1.70 3.35 18.78
CA GLN A 184 0.72 3.78 19.78
C GLN A 184 0.96 3.07 21.12
N SER A 185 0.34 3.55 22.19
CA SER A 185 0.30 2.79 23.45
C SER A 185 -0.39 1.45 23.25
N PHE A 186 -0.11 0.50 24.14
CA PHE A 186 -0.71 -0.83 24.04
C PHE A 186 -2.24 -0.79 24.11
N GLU A 187 -2.80 0.11 24.92
CA GLU A 187 -4.25 0.29 25.09
C GLU A 187 -4.92 0.77 23.80
N ILE A 188 -4.33 1.76 23.12
CA ILE A 188 -4.87 2.25 21.84
C ILE A 188 -4.80 1.17 20.77
N PHE A 189 -3.66 0.47 20.71
CA PHE A 189 -3.46 -0.64 19.79
C PHE A 189 -4.47 -1.78 20.04
N SER A 190 -4.57 -2.25 21.27
CA SER A 190 -5.40 -3.40 21.64
C SER A 190 -6.89 -3.11 21.44
N HIS A 191 -7.38 -1.95 21.89
CA HIS A 191 -8.77 -1.55 21.69
C HIS A 191 -9.13 -1.45 20.19
N SER A 192 -8.22 -0.93 19.35
CA SER A 192 -8.48 -0.83 17.91
C SER A 192 -8.63 -2.20 17.23
N ILE A 193 -7.95 -3.23 17.72
CA ILE A 193 -8.02 -4.59 17.19
C ILE A 193 -9.21 -5.35 17.77
N GLN A 194 -9.49 -5.19 19.07
CA GLN A 194 -10.63 -5.83 19.72
C GLN A 194 -11.96 -5.46 19.07
N ALA A 195 -12.11 -4.20 18.63
CA ALA A 195 -13.28 -3.73 17.89
C ALA A 195 -13.52 -4.46 16.55
N LEU A 196 -12.51 -5.17 16.03
CA LEU A 196 -12.54 -5.87 14.74
C LEU A 196 -12.54 -7.39 14.91
N LYS A 197 -12.81 -7.91 16.12
CA LYS A 197 -12.73 -9.34 16.44
C LYS A 197 -13.43 -10.23 15.42
N GLU A 198 -14.68 -9.91 15.07
CA GLU A 198 -15.47 -10.71 14.12
C GLU A 198 -14.89 -10.66 12.71
N ARG A 199 -14.48 -9.47 12.24
CA ARG A 199 -13.83 -9.29 10.94
C ARG A 199 -12.51 -10.03 10.84
N ILE A 200 -11.72 -10.04 11.92
CA ILE A 200 -10.46 -10.78 11.97
C ILE A 200 -10.73 -12.28 11.94
N ALA A 201 -11.69 -12.77 12.73
CA ALA A 201 -12.07 -14.18 12.71
C ALA A 201 -12.57 -14.62 11.32
N GLU A 202 -13.37 -13.79 10.65
CA GLU A 202 -13.79 -14.00 9.26
C GLU A 202 -12.59 -14.06 8.32
N ALA A 203 -11.69 -13.08 8.38
CA ALA A 203 -10.51 -13.00 7.53
C ALA A 203 -9.49 -14.12 7.77
N GLN A 204 -9.45 -14.73 8.97
CA GLN A 204 -8.59 -15.87 9.27
C GLN A 204 -8.92 -17.11 8.44
N THR A 205 -10.13 -17.18 7.89
CA THR A 205 -10.57 -18.28 7.00
C THR A 205 -10.16 -18.07 5.54
N PHE A 206 -9.58 -16.91 5.19
CA PHE A 206 -9.29 -16.60 3.80
C PHE A 206 -8.08 -17.38 3.27
N ASP A 207 -8.21 -17.77 2.01
CA ASP A 207 -7.14 -18.29 1.17
C ASP A 207 -6.75 -17.22 0.13
N PHE A 208 -5.45 -17.02 -0.06
CA PHE A 208 -4.90 -16.06 -1.01
C PHE A 208 -5.15 -16.46 -2.47
N HIS A 209 -5.41 -17.74 -2.76
CA HIS A 209 -5.83 -18.21 -4.07
C HIS A 209 -7.25 -17.76 -4.44
N GLU A 210 -8.09 -17.45 -3.45
CA GLU A 210 -9.52 -17.21 -3.63
C GLU A 210 -9.94 -15.79 -3.25
N MET A 211 -9.12 -14.80 -3.56
CA MET A 211 -9.34 -13.41 -3.17
C MET A 211 -10.43 -12.72 -4.02
N THR A 212 -11.61 -12.51 -3.43
CA THR A 212 -12.73 -11.80 -4.06
C THR A 212 -12.78 -10.33 -3.66
N TYR A 213 -13.62 -9.53 -4.34
CA TYR A 213 -13.87 -8.14 -3.98
C TYR A 213 -14.32 -7.98 -2.50
N THR A 214 -15.19 -8.87 -2.02
CA THR A 214 -15.68 -8.86 -0.64
C THR A 214 -14.57 -9.16 0.37
N LYS A 215 -13.73 -10.17 0.11
CA LYS A 215 -12.57 -10.47 0.97
C LYS A 215 -11.61 -9.27 1.04
N TRP A 216 -11.35 -8.60 -0.09
CA TRP A 216 -10.56 -7.36 -0.10
C TRP A 216 -11.22 -6.22 0.68
N ALA A 217 -12.54 -6.10 0.67
CA ALA A 217 -13.25 -5.07 1.45
C ALA A 217 -13.10 -5.30 2.95
N ILE A 218 -13.13 -6.56 3.41
CA ILE A 218 -12.90 -6.92 4.82
C ILE A 218 -11.46 -6.63 5.23
N LEU A 219 -10.48 -7.02 4.41
CA LEU A 219 -9.08 -6.70 4.66
C LEU A 219 -8.84 -5.18 4.69
N LYS A 220 -9.55 -4.41 3.85
CA LYS A 220 -9.52 -2.94 3.87
C LYS A 220 -10.05 -2.39 5.19
N GLU A 221 -11.20 -2.88 5.63
CA GLU A 221 -11.83 -2.49 6.89
C GLU A 221 -10.88 -2.70 8.06
N ILE A 222 -10.23 -3.88 8.12
CA ILE A 222 -9.24 -4.18 9.15
C ILE A 222 -8.05 -3.21 9.06
N PHE A 223 -7.44 -3.09 7.88
CA PHE A 223 -6.26 -2.24 7.69
C PHE A 223 -6.51 -0.78 8.07
N CYS A 224 -7.66 -0.23 7.68
CA CYS A 224 -8.00 1.17 7.93
C CYS A 224 -8.44 1.43 9.38
N SER A 225 -8.80 0.40 10.13
CA SER A 225 -9.35 0.56 11.48
C SER A 225 -8.34 0.29 12.60
N ILE A 226 -7.32 -0.55 12.36
CA ILE A 226 -6.28 -0.80 13.35
C ILE A 226 -5.36 0.43 13.53
N ARG A 227 -4.99 0.70 14.78
CA ARG A 227 -4.18 1.86 15.17
C ARG A 227 -2.85 1.40 15.77
N VAL A 228 -1.91 1.04 14.90
CA VAL A 228 -0.59 0.53 15.32
C VAL A 228 0.41 1.67 15.53
N MET A 229 0.43 2.64 14.61
CA MET A 229 1.46 3.68 14.57
C MET A 229 0.96 5.01 15.12
N ALA A 230 1.80 5.68 15.90
CA ALA A 230 1.67 7.09 16.26
C ALA A 230 2.35 8.00 15.21
N SER A 231 3.35 7.48 14.50
CA SER A 231 3.95 8.14 13.33
C SER A 231 3.01 8.11 12.12
N GLY A 232 3.15 9.09 11.21
CA GLY A 232 2.15 9.38 10.16
C GLY A 232 1.88 8.30 9.09
N THR A 233 2.72 7.29 8.94
CA THR A 233 2.50 6.18 7.98
C THR A 233 1.99 4.94 8.67
N SER A 234 0.97 4.30 8.11
CA SER A 234 0.33 3.09 8.66
C SER A 234 0.76 1.80 7.95
N LEU A 235 1.09 1.84 6.66
CA LEU A 235 1.36 0.67 5.79
C LEU A 235 2.24 -0.39 6.44
N VAL A 236 3.43 0.00 6.90
CA VAL A 236 4.41 -0.94 7.45
C VAL A 236 3.95 -1.51 8.80
N GLY A 237 3.43 -0.67 9.70
CA GLY A 237 2.96 -1.14 11.00
C GLY A 237 1.71 -2.02 10.88
N ASN A 238 0.74 -1.58 10.10
CA ASN A 238 -0.54 -2.24 9.91
C ASN A 238 -0.38 -3.57 9.15
N SER A 239 0.42 -3.62 8.07
CA SER A 239 0.69 -4.89 7.36
C SER A 239 1.38 -5.92 8.28
N LYS A 240 2.34 -5.49 9.10
CA LYS A 240 3.01 -6.39 10.06
C LYS A 240 2.08 -6.86 11.16
N ALA A 241 1.22 -5.99 11.70
CA ALA A 241 0.21 -6.41 12.68
C ALA A 241 -0.76 -7.42 12.06
N MET A 242 -1.28 -7.10 10.87
CA MET A 242 -2.18 -7.98 10.14
C MET A 242 -1.53 -9.31 9.75
N HIS A 243 -0.25 -9.34 9.39
CA HIS A 243 0.47 -10.58 9.10
C HIS A 243 0.43 -11.57 10.26
N HIS A 244 0.55 -11.10 11.51
CA HIS A 244 0.51 -11.99 12.68
C HIS A 244 -0.90 -12.47 13.04
N MET A 245 -1.94 -11.80 12.51
CA MET A 245 -3.34 -12.25 12.64
C MET A 245 -3.79 -13.10 11.44
N LEU A 246 -3.32 -12.77 10.24
CA LEU A 246 -3.79 -13.23 8.92
C LEU A 246 -2.63 -13.68 8.00
N PRO A 247 -1.71 -14.56 8.46
CA PRO A 247 -0.46 -14.87 7.74
C PRO A 247 -0.66 -15.55 6.39
N ASN A 248 -1.84 -16.11 6.14
CA ASN A 248 -2.18 -16.78 4.89
C ASN A 248 -2.47 -15.79 3.75
N VAL A 249 -2.93 -14.58 4.07
CA VAL A 249 -3.35 -13.59 3.05
C VAL A 249 -2.62 -12.26 3.14
N ILE A 250 -1.96 -11.97 4.27
CA ILE A 250 -1.18 -10.75 4.46
C ILE A 250 0.30 -11.09 4.70
N PRO A 251 1.21 -10.70 3.79
CA PRO A 251 2.65 -10.71 4.07
C PRO A 251 3.03 -9.53 4.97
N PRO A 252 4.15 -9.60 5.71
CA PRO A 252 4.74 -8.40 6.26
C PRO A 252 5.24 -7.51 5.12
N ILE A 253 5.03 -6.19 5.22
CA ILE A 253 5.60 -5.21 4.28
C ILE A 253 6.53 -4.29 5.06
N ASP A 254 7.72 -4.07 4.53
CA ASP A 254 8.69 -3.14 5.12
C ASP A 254 9.27 -2.17 4.08
N ARG A 255 9.93 -1.12 4.59
CA ARG A 255 10.56 -0.10 3.74
C ARG A 255 11.86 -0.58 3.11
N GLU A 256 12.72 -1.22 3.89
CA GLU A 256 14.10 -1.52 3.52
C GLU A 256 14.17 -2.63 2.47
N TYR A 257 13.38 -3.69 2.64
CA TYR A 257 13.40 -4.83 1.75
C TYR A 257 12.23 -4.78 0.77
N THR A 258 10.97 -4.84 1.22
CA THR A 258 9.81 -4.94 0.31
C THR A 258 9.69 -3.75 -0.65
N LEU A 259 9.54 -2.53 -0.10
CA LEU A 259 9.30 -1.34 -0.95
C LEU A 259 10.53 -0.99 -1.79
N ARG A 260 11.72 -1.16 -1.25
CA ARG A 260 12.97 -0.92 -1.98
C ARG A 260 13.15 -1.90 -3.13
N PHE A 261 12.88 -3.18 -2.92
CA PHE A 261 12.96 -4.21 -3.95
C PHE A 261 11.97 -3.94 -5.09
N LEU A 262 10.72 -3.64 -4.76
CA LEU A 262 9.65 -3.48 -5.75
C LEU A 262 9.71 -2.13 -6.47
N ARG A 263 9.95 -1.04 -5.73
CA ARG A 263 9.76 0.32 -6.24
C ARG A 263 11.03 1.15 -6.33
N GLY A 264 12.13 0.70 -5.71
CA GLY A 264 13.36 1.48 -5.56
C GLY A 264 13.21 2.74 -4.70
N ASN A 265 12.02 2.99 -4.15
CA ASN A 265 11.68 4.16 -3.34
C ASN A 265 10.84 3.73 -2.13
N THR A 266 11.22 4.22 -0.96
CA THR A 266 10.62 3.90 0.34
C THR A 266 9.65 4.97 0.85
N ASN A 267 9.46 6.05 0.10
CA ASN A 267 8.54 7.13 0.45
C ASN A 267 7.09 6.66 0.33
N ILE A 268 6.37 6.80 1.44
CA ILE A 268 4.95 6.47 1.56
C ILE A 268 4.20 7.79 1.77
N ARG A 269 3.09 7.96 1.08
CA ARG A 269 2.20 9.11 1.30
C ARG A 269 1.40 8.83 2.58
N ASN A 270 1.37 9.78 3.50
CA ASN A 270 0.59 9.69 4.75
C ASN A 270 -0.92 9.85 4.47
N ASP A 271 -1.48 8.93 3.67
CA ASP A 271 -2.88 8.87 3.32
C ASP A 271 -3.34 7.41 3.39
N LEU A 272 -4.22 7.12 4.34
CA LEU A 272 -4.59 5.75 4.70
C LEU A 272 -5.22 4.98 3.54
N GLU A 273 -6.02 5.64 2.71
CA GLU A 273 -6.63 5.03 1.53
C GLU A 273 -5.57 4.68 0.48
N THR A 274 -4.65 5.60 0.19
CA THR A 274 -3.53 5.36 -0.73
C THR A 274 -2.61 4.25 -0.21
N GLU A 275 -2.35 4.22 1.09
CA GLU A 275 -1.54 3.17 1.72
C GLU A 275 -2.22 1.81 1.63
N TRP A 276 -3.54 1.73 1.82
CA TRP A 276 -4.31 0.52 1.60
C TRP A 276 -4.22 0.06 0.14
N LEU A 277 -4.43 0.97 -0.82
CA LEU A 277 -4.35 0.64 -2.24
C LEU A 277 -2.96 0.12 -2.62
N LEU A 278 -1.91 0.73 -2.06
CA LEU A 278 -0.54 0.26 -2.23
C LEU A 278 -0.33 -1.14 -1.62
N MET A 279 -0.86 -1.40 -0.42
CA MET A 279 -0.79 -2.74 0.18
C MET A 279 -1.48 -3.78 -0.71
N LYS A 280 -2.72 -3.50 -1.15
CA LYS A 280 -3.47 -4.37 -2.04
C LYS A 280 -2.76 -4.60 -3.37
N GLU A 281 -2.16 -3.56 -3.96
CA GLU A 281 -1.36 -3.66 -5.18
C GLU A 281 -0.19 -4.61 -4.97
N ILE A 282 0.64 -4.40 -3.93
CA ILE A 282 1.79 -5.26 -3.62
C ILE A 282 1.36 -6.72 -3.41
N ILE A 283 0.29 -6.95 -2.66
CA ILE A 283 -0.17 -8.32 -2.40
C ILE A 283 -0.68 -8.98 -3.69
N SER A 284 -1.57 -8.30 -4.42
CA SER A 284 -2.22 -8.88 -5.61
C SER A 284 -1.34 -8.97 -6.85
N GLN A 285 -0.39 -8.04 -7.02
CA GLN A 285 0.46 -7.98 -8.21
C GLN A 285 1.83 -8.62 -8.02
N PHE A 286 2.24 -8.93 -6.80
CA PHE A 286 3.55 -9.55 -6.54
C PHE A 286 3.47 -10.81 -5.68
N PHE A 287 2.98 -10.69 -4.44
CA PHE A 287 3.00 -11.82 -3.50
C PHE A 287 2.12 -12.98 -3.97
N ILE A 288 0.88 -12.72 -4.37
CA ILE A 288 -0.05 -13.76 -4.84
C ILE A 288 0.49 -14.44 -6.12
N PRO A 289 0.96 -13.72 -7.16
CA PRO A 289 1.56 -14.35 -8.33
C PRO A 289 2.79 -15.22 -8.04
N VAL A 290 3.72 -14.76 -7.18
CA VAL A 290 4.87 -15.60 -6.80
C VAL A 290 4.39 -16.81 -6.02
N ALA A 291 3.53 -16.62 -5.03
CA ALA A 291 3.00 -17.70 -4.20
C ALA A 291 2.15 -18.71 -4.97
N SER A 292 1.52 -18.30 -6.08
CA SER A 292 0.66 -19.16 -6.90
C SER A 292 1.42 -19.91 -8.00
N ASP A 293 2.72 -19.65 -8.20
CA ASP A 293 3.55 -20.46 -9.09
C ASP A 293 3.68 -21.88 -8.51
N ALA A 294 3.28 -22.90 -9.28
CA ALA A 294 3.16 -24.27 -8.77
C ALA A 294 4.50 -24.87 -8.30
N ALA A 295 5.59 -24.57 -9.02
CA ALA A 295 6.91 -25.07 -8.67
C ALA A 295 7.44 -24.40 -7.40
N PHE A 296 7.24 -23.09 -7.28
CA PHE A 296 7.57 -22.34 -6.08
C PHE A 296 6.72 -22.76 -4.88
N TYR A 297 5.40 -22.89 -5.06
CA TYR A 297 4.47 -23.24 -3.98
C TYR A 297 4.87 -24.58 -3.33
N SER A 298 5.10 -25.61 -4.15
CA SER A 298 5.57 -26.92 -3.68
C SER A 298 6.90 -26.83 -2.90
N LYS A 299 7.83 -25.99 -3.37
CA LYS A 299 9.11 -25.73 -2.70
C LYS A 299 8.93 -25.01 -1.37
N ALA A 300 8.10 -23.97 -1.34
CA ALA A 300 7.79 -23.23 -0.13
C ALA A 300 7.16 -24.13 0.94
N GLU A 301 6.24 -25.02 0.56
CA GLU A 301 5.66 -26.01 1.49
C GLU A 301 6.72 -26.95 2.08
N GLN A 302 7.73 -27.36 1.30
CA GLN A 302 8.83 -28.18 1.81
C GLN A 302 9.68 -27.41 2.82
N TRP A 303 9.99 -26.13 2.57
CA TRP A 303 10.73 -25.31 3.51
C TRP A 303 9.96 -25.06 4.81
N ILE A 304 8.65 -24.76 4.72
CA ILE A 304 7.77 -24.57 5.88
C ILE A 304 7.73 -25.82 6.77
N LYS A 305 7.70 -27.03 6.17
CA LYS A 305 7.74 -28.30 6.92
C LYS A 305 9.06 -28.50 7.69
N ARG A 306 10.15 -27.86 7.27
CA ARG A 306 11.47 -27.91 7.92
C ARG A 306 11.65 -26.77 8.93
N SER A 307 10.65 -26.51 9.76
CA SER A 307 10.61 -25.38 10.70
C SER A 307 11.76 -25.32 11.73
N ARG A 308 12.46 -26.44 11.98
CA ARG A 308 13.68 -26.46 12.79
C ARG A 308 14.86 -25.80 12.07
N ASP A 309 15.00 -26.06 10.77
CA ASP A 309 16.05 -25.50 9.93
C ASP A 309 15.68 -24.07 9.49
N TYR A 310 14.39 -23.87 9.20
CA TYR A 310 13.83 -22.66 8.62
C TYR A 310 12.73 -22.04 9.49
N PRO A 311 13.07 -21.55 10.70
CA PRO A 311 12.08 -21.11 11.69
C PRO A 311 11.30 -19.83 11.30
N TRP A 312 11.71 -19.13 10.24
CA TRP A 312 11.00 -17.97 9.69
C TRP A 312 10.03 -18.33 8.57
N ASP A 313 10.02 -19.58 8.10
CA ASP A 313 9.15 -20.01 7.00
C ASP A 313 7.81 -20.48 7.58
N THR A 314 6.97 -19.51 7.95
CA THR A 314 5.72 -19.78 8.68
C THR A 314 4.47 -19.76 7.80
N SER A 315 4.56 -19.20 6.60
CA SER A 315 3.54 -19.23 5.56
C SER A 315 4.18 -18.99 4.19
N VAL A 316 3.50 -19.36 3.10
CA VAL A 316 4.03 -19.16 1.75
C VAL A 316 4.34 -17.69 1.48
N LEU A 317 3.47 -16.77 1.93
CA LEU A 317 3.70 -15.33 1.78
C LEU A 317 4.90 -14.84 2.61
N LYS A 318 5.16 -15.45 3.78
CA LYS A 318 6.37 -15.16 4.57
C LYS A 318 7.65 -15.68 3.92
N VAL A 319 7.58 -16.82 3.24
CA VAL A 319 8.70 -17.33 2.43
C VAL A 319 9.03 -16.34 1.32
N VAL A 320 8.03 -15.82 0.59
CA VAL A 320 8.26 -14.78 -0.43
C VAL A 320 8.95 -13.54 0.16
N ASP A 321 8.53 -13.09 1.34
CA ASP A 321 9.20 -12.01 2.07
C ASP A 321 10.67 -12.34 2.41
N ASN A 322 10.95 -13.56 2.90
CA ASN A 322 12.31 -14.03 3.16
C ASN A 322 13.18 -13.98 1.90
N LEU A 323 12.63 -14.36 0.74
CA LEU A 323 13.35 -14.26 -0.54
C LEU A 323 13.65 -12.82 -0.94
N VAL A 324 12.71 -11.90 -0.73
CA VAL A 324 12.93 -10.48 -0.99
C VAL A 324 14.08 -9.94 -0.12
N ILE A 325 14.12 -10.33 1.15
CA ILE A 325 15.23 -9.96 2.04
C ILE A 325 16.54 -10.61 1.58
N GLY A 326 16.51 -11.89 1.24
CA GLY A 326 17.65 -12.66 0.73
C GLY A 326 18.25 -12.11 -0.56
N SER A 327 17.43 -11.48 -1.41
CA SER A 327 17.92 -10.79 -2.63
C SER A 327 18.86 -9.60 -2.35
N LYS A 328 18.95 -9.15 -1.09
CA LYS A 328 19.80 -8.06 -0.62
C LYS A 328 20.94 -8.52 0.27
N LYS A 329 21.13 -9.84 0.42
CA LYS A 329 22.22 -10.45 1.20
C LYS A 329 23.26 -11.03 0.27
#